data_AF-A0A835DD41-F1
#
_entry.id   AF-A0A835DD41-F1
#
_cell.length_a   1.000
_cell.length_b   1.000
_cell.length_c   1.000
_cell.angle_alpha   90.00
_cell.angle_beta   90.00
_cell.angle_gamma   90.00
#
_symmetry.space_group_name_H-M   'P 1'
#
loop_
_entity.id
_entity.type
_entity.pdbx_description
1 polymer ?
#
loop_
_entity_poly.entity_id
_entity_poly.type
_entity_poly.pdbx_seq_one_letter_code
_entity_poly.pdbx_strand_id
1 'polypeptide(L)'
;MPYVVSVNCNDQEDKVEHIPDSFQSVQHYHGSYIYPLMEETQAKLALIMDVISMAPFAERSGKTWTFASVTEVPVDERSPSDSKVEEICALCSTVQFDGIYDQRLGVRLSSMLNDSQTSAVLDSISTMQCKHKSSIKIIWGPPGNLLSRDDIVCGELEELFSCSEIFENESPFFVDTIGFEAGMSSTSTLLCKKRSECLFSLRFLQSSLDGLNLPNVISKSSIREFCFQNASLIFCTASSSYNLHSVAMEPLDVLVIDDASQLKECEAIIALQLPDIRHAILIGDECQLPAMVNCKVSEEAGFGKSLFERLSLLGYSKHLLTMQYRMHLSISSFPNSKFYLNQILDAPRVQSESYERHYLPGPMFGPYSFISISDGKEVLDDVGHSLKNMVEVAVVIRILRNLFRGMLIVCLMVVLFYAFLSSLFVMSNELLSVFYIVFVCFMS
;
A
#
# COMPACT_ATOMS: atom_id res chain seq x y z
N MET A 1 -45.96 4.82 -9.10
CA MET A 1 -45.30 6.10 -8.79
C MET A 1 -43.93 5.74 -8.22
N PRO A 2 -42.84 5.79 -9.01
CA PRO A 2 -41.52 5.63 -8.40
C PRO A 2 -41.29 6.83 -7.50
N TYR A 3 -40.98 6.58 -6.23
CA TYR A 3 -40.48 7.62 -5.33
C TYR A 3 -39.11 8.04 -5.88
N VAL A 4 -39.08 9.17 -6.59
CA VAL A 4 -37.83 9.86 -6.88
C VAL A 4 -37.40 10.48 -5.55
N VAL A 5 -36.52 9.79 -4.83
CA VAL A 5 -35.76 10.42 -3.75
C VAL A 5 -34.71 11.28 -4.44
N SER A 6 -35.06 12.54 -4.73
CA SER A 6 -34.06 13.55 -5.05
C SER A 6 -33.33 13.87 -3.76
N VAL A 7 -32.14 13.31 -3.57
CA VAL A 7 -31.20 13.85 -2.57
C VAL A 7 -30.77 15.20 -3.12
N ASN A 8 -31.31 16.29 -2.56
CA ASN A 8 -30.91 17.64 -2.92
C ASN A 8 -29.50 17.84 -2.36
N CYS A 9 -28.48 17.65 -3.20
CA CYS A 9 -27.07 17.59 -2.77
C CYS A 9 -26.42 18.97 -2.54
N ASN A 10 -27.22 20.03 -2.34
CA ASN A 10 -26.70 21.41 -2.34
C ASN A 10 -27.13 22.22 -1.11
N ASP A 11 -27.76 21.63 -0.10
CA ASP A 11 -28.34 22.39 1.01
C ASP A 11 -27.28 23.03 1.95
N GLN A 12 -25.99 22.67 1.83
CA GLN A 12 -24.90 23.23 2.66
C GLN A 12 -23.66 23.73 1.89
N GLU A 13 -23.74 23.91 0.56
CA GLU A 13 -22.61 24.44 -0.24
C GLU A 13 -22.09 25.79 0.30
N ASP A 14 -23.01 26.69 0.70
CA ASP A 14 -22.68 28.01 1.24
C ASP A 14 -21.91 27.97 2.58
N LYS A 15 -21.81 26.80 3.22
CA LYS A 15 -21.10 26.60 4.50
C LYS A 15 -19.72 25.98 4.32
N VAL A 16 -19.37 25.55 3.11
CA VAL A 16 -18.06 24.96 2.82
C VAL A 16 -17.03 26.09 2.70
N GLU A 17 -16.19 26.20 3.71
CA GLU A 17 -15.07 27.15 3.72
C GLU A 17 -13.77 26.48 3.25
N HIS A 18 -12.85 27.28 2.72
CA HIS A 18 -11.53 26.81 2.31
C HIS A 18 -10.73 26.28 3.50
N ILE A 19 -10.18 25.06 3.37
CA ILE A 19 -9.36 24.43 4.41
C ILE A 19 -7.96 25.07 4.44
N PRO A 20 -7.56 25.73 5.54
CA PRO A 20 -6.29 26.45 5.61
C PRO A 20 -5.08 25.50 5.68
N ASP A 21 -3.89 26.03 5.39
CA ASP A 21 -2.63 25.27 5.48
C ASP A 21 -2.12 25.10 6.92
N SER A 22 -2.59 25.95 7.83
CA SER A 22 -2.24 25.92 9.26
C SER A 22 -3.46 26.21 10.11
N PHE A 23 -3.48 25.69 11.34
CA PHE A 23 -4.63 25.73 12.23
C PHE A 23 -4.27 26.37 13.56
N GLN A 24 -5.19 27.17 14.11
CA GLN A 24 -4.99 27.86 15.39
C GLN A 24 -5.26 26.95 16.60
N SER A 25 -6.04 25.88 16.41
CA SER A 25 -6.36 24.90 17.44
C SER A 25 -6.83 23.59 16.82
N VAL A 26 -6.90 22.53 17.63
CA VAL A 26 -7.48 21.24 17.22
C VAL A 26 -8.98 21.37 16.94
N GLN A 27 -9.71 22.22 17.66
CA GLN A 27 -11.12 22.48 17.36
C GLN A 27 -11.28 23.18 16.00
N HIS A 28 -10.41 24.12 15.67
CA HIS A 28 -10.39 24.77 14.36
C HIS A 28 -10.07 23.74 13.26
N TYR A 29 -9.08 22.88 13.50
CA TYR A 29 -8.75 21.77 12.62
C TYR A 29 -9.97 20.90 12.31
N HIS A 30 -10.61 20.32 13.33
CA HIS A 30 -11.78 19.48 13.13
C HIS A 30 -12.93 20.22 12.45
N GLY A 31 -13.19 21.47 12.87
CA GLY A 31 -14.24 22.31 12.31
C GLY A 31 -14.09 22.54 10.81
N SER A 32 -12.87 22.78 10.32
CA SER A 32 -12.60 23.02 8.89
C SER A 32 -12.93 21.82 7.99
N TYR A 33 -12.99 20.60 8.53
CA TYR A 33 -13.26 19.39 7.75
C TYR A 33 -14.72 18.94 7.76
N ILE A 34 -15.58 19.48 8.64
CA ILE A 34 -16.97 19.02 8.82
C ILE A 34 -17.78 19.14 7.54
N TYR A 35 -17.94 20.35 7.01
CA TYR A 35 -18.78 20.58 5.83
C TYR A 35 -18.22 19.95 4.56
N PRO A 36 -16.91 20.06 4.24
CA PRO A 36 -16.35 19.36 3.08
C PRO A 36 -16.54 17.84 3.13
N LEU A 37 -16.42 17.22 4.31
CA LEU A 37 -16.65 15.78 4.50
C LEU A 37 -18.13 15.41 4.33
N MET A 38 -19.05 16.23 4.84
CA MET A 38 -20.48 16.02 4.65
C MET A 38 -20.86 16.06 3.16
N GLU A 39 -20.39 17.07 2.43
CA GLU A 39 -20.67 17.22 1.00
C GLU A 39 -20.02 16.11 0.16
N GLU A 40 -18.80 15.70 0.50
CA GLU A 40 -18.17 14.53 -0.12
C GLU A 40 -18.98 13.25 0.12
N THR A 41 -19.48 13.05 1.35
CA THR A 41 -20.27 11.87 1.70
C THR A 41 -21.59 11.86 0.93
N GLN A 42 -22.24 13.03 0.80
CA GLN A 42 -23.45 13.19 0.00
C GLN A 42 -23.19 12.86 -1.48
N ALA A 43 -22.14 13.42 -2.08
CA ALA A 43 -21.77 13.14 -3.47
C ALA A 43 -21.49 11.65 -3.72
N LYS A 44 -20.78 10.98 -2.79
CA LYS A 44 -20.55 9.53 -2.86
C LYS A 44 -21.85 8.73 -2.77
N LEU A 45 -22.76 9.10 -1.86
CA LEU A 45 -24.06 8.44 -1.73
C LEU A 45 -24.93 8.63 -2.98
N ALA A 46 -24.92 9.84 -3.56
CA ALA A 46 -25.63 10.13 -4.80
C ALA A 46 -25.15 9.24 -5.95
N LEU A 47 -23.83 9.11 -6.13
CA LEU A 47 -23.23 8.21 -7.14
C LEU A 47 -23.65 6.75 -6.94
N ILE A 48 -23.68 6.27 -5.69
CA ILE A 48 -24.12 4.90 -5.38
C ILE A 48 -25.61 4.73 -5.74
N MET A 49 -26.44 5.73 -5.43
CA MET A 49 -27.87 5.71 -5.74
C MET A 49 -28.14 5.72 -7.24
N ASP A 50 -27.34 6.45 -8.03
CA ASP A 50 -27.42 6.42 -9.49
C ASP A 50 -27.13 5.03 -10.04
N VAL A 51 -26.08 4.37 -9.54
CA VAL A 51 -25.76 2.98 -9.91
C VAL A 51 -26.92 2.03 -9.55
N ILE A 52 -27.51 2.17 -8.36
CA ILE A 52 -28.67 1.36 -7.95
C ILE A 52 -29.86 1.62 -8.87
N SER A 53 -30.11 2.87 -9.26
CA SER A 53 -31.23 3.25 -10.14
C SER A 53 -31.13 2.61 -11.53
N MET A 54 -29.90 2.37 -12.00
CA MET A 54 -29.62 1.74 -13.30
C MET A 54 -29.48 0.21 -13.22
N ALA A 55 -29.47 -0.37 -12.02
CA ALA A 55 -29.31 -1.81 -11.86
C ALA A 55 -30.56 -2.56 -12.38
N PRO A 56 -30.39 -3.68 -13.11
CA PRO A 56 -31.52 -4.49 -13.55
C PRO A 56 -32.28 -5.03 -12.34
N PHE A 57 -33.54 -4.63 -12.17
CA PHE A 57 -34.37 -5.10 -11.08
C PHE A 57 -34.95 -6.48 -11.39
N ALA A 58 -34.78 -7.43 -10.48
CA ALA A 58 -35.55 -8.67 -10.44
C ALA A 58 -36.49 -8.61 -9.24
N GLU A 59 -37.80 -8.71 -9.47
CA GLU A 59 -38.80 -8.73 -8.41
C GLU A 59 -38.69 -10.03 -7.63
N ARG A 60 -38.12 -9.97 -6.42
CA ARG A 60 -38.09 -11.09 -5.50
C ARG A 60 -39.18 -10.89 -4.45
N SER A 61 -40.29 -11.61 -4.60
CA SER A 61 -41.38 -11.64 -3.62
C SER A 61 -40.88 -12.17 -2.27
N GLY A 62 -40.84 -11.29 -1.27
CA GLY A 62 -40.74 -11.67 0.13
C GLY A 62 -39.32 -11.72 0.71
N LYS A 63 -38.93 -10.62 1.38
CA LYS A 63 -38.50 -10.55 2.79
C LYS A 63 -37.95 -9.15 3.07
N THR A 64 -38.46 -8.54 4.14
CA THR A 64 -38.09 -7.22 4.67
C THR A 64 -36.67 -7.22 5.21
N TRP A 65 -35.89 -6.19 4.89
CA TRP A 65 -34.59 -5.90 5.51
C TRP A 65 -34.75 -4.71 6.47
N THR A 66 -34.17 -4.83 7.66
CA THR A 66 -34.04 -3.73 8.64
C THR A 66 -32.61 -3.20 8.60
N PHE A 67 -32.44 -1.90 8.37
CA PHE A 67 -31.15 -1.22 8.47
C PHE A 67 -30.84 -0.90 9.95
N ALA A 68 -29.62 -1.19 10.39
CA ALA A 68 -29.13 -0.81 11.71
C ALA A 68 -28.59 0.63 11.68
N SER A 69 -29.01 1.44 12.65
CA SER A 69 -28.54 2.80 12.89
C SER A 69 -27.09 2.83 13.32
N VAL A 70 -26.29 3.73 12.73
CA VAL A 70 -24.96 4.09 13.22
C VAL A 70 -25.13 4.99 14.45
N THR A 71 -24.58 4.57 15.59
CA THR A 71 -24.50 5.38 16.81
C THR A 71 -23.21 6.17 16.84
N GLU A 72 -23.30 7.47 17.09
CA GLU A 72 -22.18 8.38 17.37
C GLU A 72 -21.42 7.94 18.63
N VAL A 73 -20.08 8.07 18.60
CA VAL A 73 -19.18 7.81 19.74
C VAL A 73 -18.53 9.13 20.17
N PRO A 74 -18.38 9.43 21.47
CA PRO A 74 -17.80 10.68 21.94
C PRO A 74 -16.28 10.73 21.67
N VAL A 75 -15.79 11.91 21.30
CA VAL A 75 -14.36 12.22 21.17
C VAL A 75 -13.83 12.60 22.56
N ASP A 76 -12.80 11.90 23.03
CA ASP A 76 -12.12 12.19 24.31
C ASP A 76 -11.01 13.23 24.06
N GLU A 77 -11.09 14.39 24.72
CA GLU A 77 -10.15 15.50 24.54
C GLU A 77 -8.81 15.22 25.25
N ARG A 78 -7.73 15.04 24.47
CA ARG A 78 -6.36 15.25 24.98
C ARG A 78 -5.84 16.60 24.51
N SER A 79 -5.42 17.43 25.47
CA SER A 79 -4.87 18.77 25.26
C SER A 79 -3.59 18.73 24.42
N PRO A 80 -3.45 19.52 23.35
CA PRO A 80 -2.19 19.67 22.61
C PRO A 80 -1.29 20.68 23.33
N SER A 81 0.00 20.38 23.39
CA SER A 81 1.02 21.39 23.68
C SER A 81 1.52 21.98 22.37
N ASP A 82 1.33 23.28 22.21
CA ASP A 82 1.83 24.07 21.09
C ASP A 82 3.36 24.07 21.10
N SER A 83 3.97 23.24 20.28
CA SER A 83 5.37 23.42 19.90
C SER A 83 5.59 22.88 18.49
N LYS A 84 6.29 23.66 17.66
CA LYS A 84 6.86 23.13 16.42
C LYS A 84 7.64 21.87 16.77
N VAL A 85 7.36 20.77 16.07
CA VAL A 85 8.10 19.52 16.27
C VAL A 85 9.53 19.75 15.80
N GLU A 86 10.41 20.17 16.71
CA GLU A 86 11.84 20.23 16.46
C GLU A 86 12.34 18.79 16.23
N GLU A 87 12.88 18.52 15.04
CA GLU A 87 13.36 17.20 14.61
C GLU A 87 14.45 16.60 15.51
N ILE A 88 15.16 17.44 16.28
CA ILE A 88 16.29 16.99 17.09
C ILE A 88 15.90 17.00 18.57
N CYS A 89 16.07 15.85 19.22
CA CYS A 89 15.90 15.72 20.66
C CYS A 89 17.19 16.09 21.40
N ALA A 90 17.22 17.26 22.04
CA ALA A 90 18.37 17.75 22.80
C ALA A 90 18.80 16.82 23.96
N LEU A 91 17.88 15.99 24.48
CA LEU A 91 18.14 15.01 25.54
C LEU A 91 18.83 13.74 25.04
N CYS A 92 18.63 13.40 23.75
CA CYS A 92 19.28 12.25 23.11
C CYS A 92 20.68 12.60 22.60
N SER A 93 20.97 13.88 22.32
CA SER A 93 22.28 14.36 21.85
C SER A 93 23.42 14.14 22.86
N THR A 94 23.10 13.92 24.13
CA THR A 94 24.07 13.72 25.22
C THR A 94 24.39 12.26 25.52
N VAL A 95 23.71 11.30 24.89
CA VAL A 95 23.92 9.87 25.11
C VAL A 95 24.53 9.27 23.83
N GLN A 96 25.84 9.00 23.85
CA GLN A 96 26.44 8.11 22.86
C GLN A 96 25.82 6.73 23.04
N PHE A 97 24.89 6.36 22.16
CA PHE A 97 24.32 5.02 22.11
C PHE A 97 25.27 4.06 21.40
N ASP A 98 25.32 2.82 21.89
CA ASP A 98 26.23 1.74 21.48
C ASP A 98 26.23 1.51 19.95
N GLY A 99 27.36 1.85 19.31
CA GLY A 99 27.58 1.74 17.86
C GLY A 99 27.62 0.32 17.28
N ILE A 100 27.10 -0.70 17.99
CA ILE A 100 27.16 -2.12 17.57
C ILE A 100 25.96 -2.49 16.70
N TYR A 101 24.74 -2.01 17.03
CA TYR A 101 23.54 -2.27 16.23
C TYR A 101 23.56 -1.49 14.91
N ASP A 102 24.03 -0.24 14.96
CA ASP A 102 24.09 0.67 13.81
C ASP A 102 25.08 0.18 12.74
N GLN A 103 26.23 -0.38 13.14
CA GLN A 103 27.23 -0.88 12.19
C GLN A 103 26.80 -2.17 11.49
N ARG A 104 26.29 -3.19 12.21
CA ARG A 104 25.89 -4.45 11.56
C ARG A 104 24.62 -4.28 10.72
N LEU A 105 23.65 -3.53 11.22
CA LEU A 105 22.43 -3.24 10.47
C LEU A 105 22.73 -2.33 9.28
N GLY A 106 23.53 -1.27 9.48
CA GLY A 106 23.97 -0.39 8.40
C GLY A 106 24.74 -1.13 7.30
N VAL A 107 25.66 -2.02 7.66
CA VAL A 107 26.38 -2.86 6.68
C VAL A 107 25.41 -3.79 5.92
N ARG A 108 24.46 -4.44 6.61
CA ARG A 108 23.44 -5.27 5.94
C ARG A 108 22.54 -4.46 5.01
N LEU A 109 22.00 -3.34 5.49
CA LEU A 109 21.14 -2.47 4.69
C LEU A 109 21.89 -1.93 3.48
N SER A 110 23.15 -1.50 3.62
CA SER A 110 23.97 -1.02 2.50
C SER A 110 24.25 -2.08 1.42
N SER A 111 24.12 -3.36 1.76
CA SER A 111 24.25 -4.45 0.78
C SER A 111 22.98 -4.71 -0.03
N MET A 112 21.83 -4.20 0.45
CA MET A 112 20.50 -4.44 -0.14
C MET A 112 19.88 -3.18 -0.74
N LEU A 113 20.16 -2.02 -0.14
CA LEU A 113 19.56 -0.73 -0.43
C LEU A 113 20.60 0.20 -1.04
N ASN A 114 20.16 1.12 -1.90
CA ASN A 114 21.02 2.22 -2.33
C ASN A 114 21.21 3.25 -1.20
N ASP A 115 22.11 4.21 -1.42
CA ASP A 115 22.46 5.23 -0.41
C ASP A 115 21.25 6.04 0.07
N SER A 116 20.35 6.45 -0.84
CA SER A 116 19.16 7.25 -0.48
C SER A 116 18.17 6.44 0.35
N GLN A 117 17.95 5.17 0.00
CA GLN A 117 17.09 4.26 0.74
C GLN A 117 17.69 3.92 2.11
N THR A 118 18.99 3.63 2.17
CA THR A 118 19.71 3.34 3.42
C THR A 118 19.65 4.54 4.35
N SER A 119 19.91 5.74 3.84
CA SER A 119 19.82 6.98 4.62
C SER A 119 18.40 7.22 5.17
N ALA A 120 17.36 7.02 4.36
CA ALA A 120 15.97 7.18 4.80
C ALA A 120 15.59 6.19 5.91
N VAL A 121 16.03 4.93 5.80
CA VAL A 121 15.78 3.89 6.81
C VAL A 121 16.55 4.18 8.10
N LEU A 122 17.83 4.52 8.00
CA LEU A 122 18.66 4.82 9.18
C LEU A 122 18.15 6.06 9.92
N ASP A 123 17.80 7.13 9.22
CA ASP A 123 17.22 8.32 9.85
C ASP A 123 15.89 7.99 10.55
N SER A 124 15.04 7.20 9.91
CA SER A 124 13.78 6.74 10.49
C SER A 124 14.01 5.92 11.77
N ILE A 125 14.92 4.94 11.75
CA ILE A 125 15.26 4.12 12.92
C ILE A 125 15.84 4.98 14.05
N SER A 126 16.75 5.91 13.72
CA SER A 126 17.40 6.78 14.71
C SER A 126 16.38 7.63 15.46
N THR A 127 15.33 8.10 14.78
CA THR A 127 14.28 8.91 15.40
C THR A 127 13.30 8.09 16.23
N MET A 128 13.02 6.84 15.85
CA MET A 128 12.20 5.90 16.65
C MET A 128 12.85 5.52 17.98
N GLN A 129 14.17 5.61 18.09
CA GLN A 129 14.88 5.31 19.33
C GLN A 129 14.72 6.42 20.39
N CYS A 130 14.20 7.60 20.00
CA CYS A 130 13.91 8.69 20.93
C CYS A 130 12.61 8.42 21.71
N LYS A 131 12.72 8.15 23.01
CA LYS A 131 11.56 8.02 23.90
C LYS A 131 10.98 9.35 24.40
N HIS A 132 11.62 10.48 24.09
CA HIS A 132 11.30 11.79 24.65
C HIS A 132 10.42 12.66 23.76
N LYS A 133 10.33 12.35 22.45
CA LYS A 133 9.58 13.14 21.47
C LYS A 133 8.92 12.22 20.45
N SER A 134 7.67 12.53 20.10
CA SER A 134 7.02 11.98 18.92
C SER A 134 7.67 12.55 17.65
N SER A 135 7.66 11.80 16.56
CA SER A 135 8.24 12.25 15.29
C SER A 135 7.39 11.84 14.10
N ILE A 136 7.43 12.68 13.06
CA ILE A 136 6.87 12.37 11.75
C ILE A 136 8.01 12.46 10.73
N LYS A 137 8.21 11.41 9.94
CA LYS A 137 9.19 11.36 8.86
C LYS A 137 8.49 11.24 7.53
N ILE A 138 9.03 11.93 6.53
CA ILE A 138 8.48 11.98 5.17
C ILE A 138 9.49 11.37 4.21
N ILE A 139 9.10 10.31 3.52
CA ILE A 139 9.88 9.68 2.46
C ILE A 139 9.19 9.98 1.14
N TRP A 140 9.87 10.75 0.30
CA TRP A 140 9.41 11.07 -1.03
C TRP A 140 9.89 10.00 -2.01
N GLY A 141 8.96 9.16 -2.47
CA GLY A 141 9.24 7.98 -3.29
C GLY A 141 8.71 8.10 -4.72
N PRO A 142 9.51 8.61 -5.68
CA PRO A 142 9.14 8.67 -7.08
C PRO A 142 8.85 7.30 -7.71
N PRO A 143 8.21 7.25 -8.90
CA PRO A 143 7.83 6.00 -9.56
C PRO A 143 9.02 5.06 -9.81
N GLY A 144 8.95 3.87 -9.21
CA GLY A 144 9.96 2.82 -9.38
C GLY A 144 11.15 2.93 -8.42
N ASN A 145 11.07 3.77 -7.38
CA ASN A 145 12.15 3.99 -6.41
C ASN A 145 12.02 3.16 -5.13
N LEU A 146 10.82 2.59 -4.89
CA LEU A 146 10.60 1.56 -3.88
C LEU A 146 10.93 0.19 -4.48
N LEU A 147 11.64 -0.65 -3.72
CA LEU A 147 12.07 -1.97 -4.16
C LEU A 147 10.89 -2.79 -4.68
N SER A 148 11.10 -3.50 -5.79
CA SER A 148 10.14 -4.48 -6.29
C SER A 148 9.96 -5.62 -5.28
N ARG A 149 8.73 -6.12 -5.19
CA ARG A 149 8.28 -7.24 -4.34
C ARG A 149 9.15 -8.50 -4.45
N ASP A 150 9.89 -8.66 -5.55
CA ASP A 150 10.79 -9.79 -5.79
C ASP A 150 12.11 -9.72 -5.00
N ASP A 151 12.49 -8.55 -4.49
CA ASP A 151 13.72 -8.37 -3.71
C ASP A 151 13.48 -8.51 -2.19
N ILE A 152 12.21 -8.54 -1.73
CA ILE A 152 11.83 -8.90 -0.36
C ILE A 152 11.32 -10.34 -0.37
N VAL A 153 12.21 -11.29 -0.59
CA VAL A 153 11.89 -12.69 -0.31
C VAL A 153 11.73 -12.80 1.21
N CYS A 154 10.56 -13.29 1.67
CA CYS A 154 10.22 -13.58 3.07
C CYS A 154 11.27 -14.37 3.86
N GLY A 155 12.32 -14.89 3.23
CA GLY A 155 13.39 -15.64 3.89
C GLY A 155 14.10 -14.85 4.99
N GLU A 156 14.20 -13.53 4.89
CA GLU A 156 14.91 -12.71 5.88
C GLU A 156 14.02 -12.28 7.06
N LEU A 157 12.72 -12.03 6.81
CA LEU A 157 11.73 -11.90 7.89
C LEU A 157 11.60 -13.24 8.63
N GLU A 158 11.58 -14.37 7.90
CA GLU A 158 11.64 -15.71 8.49
C GLU A 158 12.94 -15.94 9.27
N GLU A 159 14.10 -15.43 8.84
CA GLU A 159 15.38 -15.57 9.56
C GLU A 159 15.47 -14.65 10.81
N LEU A 160 14.86 -13.45 10.76
CA LEU A 160 14.72 -12.56 11.92
C LEU A 160 13.78 -13.13 13.00
N PHE A 161 12.80 -13.94 12.59
CA PHE A 161 11.87 -14.68 13.46
C PHE A 161 12.29 -16.16 13.69
N SER A 162 13.38 -16.62 13.07
CA SER A 162 13.94 -17.95 13.32
C SER A 162 14.81 -17.91 14.56
N CYS A 163 14.16 -17.96 15.73
CA CYS A 163 14.80 -18.29 17.00
C CYS A 163 15.72 -19.50 16.81
N SER A 164 17.04 -19.26 16.81
CA SER A 164 18.04 -20.30 16.76
C SER A 164 19.27 -19.92 17.59
N GLU A 165 19.03 -19.67 18.88
CA GLU A 165 20.02 -20.12 19.88
C GLU A 165 19.93 -21.65 19.96
N ILE A 166 20.56 -22.32 19.00
CA ILE A 166 20.91 -23.72 19.16
C ILE A 166 22.05 -23.73 20.19
N PHE A 167 21.71 -24.01 21.44
CA PHE A 167 22.68 -24.57 22.37
C PHE A 167 23.09 -25.94 21.83
N GLU A 168 24.07 -25.95 20.92
CA GLU A 168 24.98 -27.08 20.84
C GLU A 168 25.77 -27.07 22.15
N ASN A 169 25.33 -27.87 23.12
CA ASN A 169 26.22 -28.48 24.11
C ASN A 169 25.48 -29.57 24.90
N GLU A 170 26.16 -30.72 25.01
CA GLU A 170 25.97 -31.80 26.00
C GLU A 170 25.03 -32.99 25.62
N SER A 171 25.52 -33.80 24.69
CA SER A 171 25.62 -35.29 24.72
C SER A 171 24.36 -36.20 24.68
N PRO A 172 24.43 -37.29 23.88
CA PRO A 172 23.48 -38.41 23.93
C PRO A 172 23.91 -39.39 25.04
N PHE A 173 23.35 -39.24 26.24
CA PHE A 173 23.59 -40.22 27.30
C PHE A 173 22.82 -41.53 27.07
N PHE A 174 23.51 -42.59 27.45
CA PHE A 174 23.45 -43.97 27.01
C PHE A 174 22.59 -44.83 27.96
N VAL A 175 22.12 -45.98 27.43
CA VAL A 175 21.58 -47.18 28.12
C VAL A 175 20.14 -47.13 28.64
N ASP A 176 19.27 -47.86 27.94
CA ASP A 176 18.75 -49.07 28.57
C ASP A 176 18.80 -50.24 27.58
N THR A 177 19.91 -50.97 27.67
CA THR A 177 20.07 -52.31 27.10
C THR A 177 19.42 -53.28 28.08
N ILE A 178 18.25 -53.78 27.73
CA ILE A 178 17.84 -55.13 28.17
C ILE A 178 17.66 -55.94 26.89
N GLY A 179 18.54 -56.92 26.75
CA GLY A 179 18.88 -57.54 25.48
C GLY A 179 17.73 -58.23 24.77
N PHE A 180 17.85 -58.29 23.45
CA PHE A 180 17.41 -59.45 22.72
C PHE A 180 18.31 -59.67 21.51
N GLU A 181 18.84 -60.88 21.44
CA GLU A 181 19.81 -61.35 20.46
C GLU A 181 19.26 -61.35 19.03
N ALA A 182 20.21 -61.24 18.10
CA ALA A 182 20.21 -61.65 16.71
C ALA A 182 18.90 -62.28 16.16
N GLY A 183 18.27 -61.59 15.20
CA GLY A 183 17.22 -62.21 14.38
C GLY A 183 16.27 -61.28 13.63
N MET A 184 16.54 -59.97 13.53
CA MET A 184 15.64 -59.06 12.82
C MET A 184 16.19 -58.62 11.47
N SER A 185 15.39 -58.87 10.42
CA SER A 185 15.57 -58.36 9.06
C SER A 185 16.00 -56.90 9.05
N SER A 186 16.91 -56.53 8.14
CA SER A 186 17.41 -55.16 7.91
C SER A 186 16.30 -54.10 7.82
N THR A 187 15.10 -54.51 7.43
CA THR A 187 13.88 -53.68 7.41
C THR A 187 13.35 -53.29 8.79
N SER A 188 13.43 -54.15 9.81
CA SER A 188 12.88 -53.86 11.14
C SER A 188 13.70 -52.81 11.89
N THR A 189 15.03 -52.90 11.82
CA THR A 189 15.95 -51.92 12.42
C THR A 189 15.81 -50.56 11.76
N LEU A 190 15.61 -50.54 10.43
CA LEU A 190 15.33 -49.32 9.67
C LEU A 190 13.98 -48.70 10.07
N LEU A 191 12.94 -49.53 10.29
CA LEU A 191 11.62 -49.09 10.74
C LEU A 191 11.66 -48.48 12.15
N CYS A 192 12.41 -49.09 13.08
CA CYS A 192 12.61 -48.54 14.42
C CYS A 192 13.32 -47.18 14.38
N LYS A 193 14.35 -47.05 13.53
CA LYS A 193 15.06 -45.76 13.35
C LYS A 193 14.12 -44.69 12.80
N LYS A 194 13.32 -45.01 11.77
CA LYS A 194 12.33 -44.08 11.19
C LYS A 194 11.23 -43.69 12.17
N ARG A 195 10.75 -44.63 13.00
CA ARG A 195 9.79 -44.32 14.07
C ARG A 195 10.38 -43.36 15.11
N SER A 196 11.65 -43.53 15.48
CA SER A 196 12.32 -42.64 16.43
C SER A 196 12.48 -41.23 15.87
N GLU A 197 12.89 -41.11 14.59
CA GLU A 197 12.97 -39.83 13.88
C GLU A 197 11.59 -39.13 13.83
N CYS A 198 10.52 -39.85 13.46
CA CYS A 198 9.17 -39.29 13.48
C CYS A 198 8.71 -38.87 14.88
N LEU A 199 9.02 -39.67 15.90
CA LEU A 199 8.64 -39.37 17.28
C LEU A 199 9.35 -38.10 17.79
N PHE A 200 10.62 -37.93 17.44
CA PHE A 200 11.38 -36.72 17.73
C PHE A 200 10.76 -35.50 17.04
N SER A 201 10.47 -35.59 15.74
CA SER A 201 9.82 -34.49 15.00
C SER A 201 8.44 -34.14 15.57
N LEU A 202 7.64 -35.13 15.97
CA LEU A 202 6.33 -34.91 16.60
C LEU A 202 6.45 -34.26 17.98
N ARG A 203 7.41 -34.67 18.81
CA ARG A 203 7.66 -34.04 20.12
C ARG A 203 8.18 -32.62 19.98
N PHE A 204 9.04 -32.37 19.01
CA PHE A 204 9.54 -31.03 18.70
C PHE A 204 8.41 -30.11 18.19
N LEU A 205 7.55 -30.61 17.31
CA LEU A 205 6.34 -29.91 16.86
C LEU A 205 5.41 -29.63 18.04
N GLN A 206 5.20 -30.62 18.91
CA GLN A 206 4.36 -30.46 20.09
C GLN A 206 4.92 -29.39 21.03
N SER A 207 6.21 -29.42 21.36
CA SER A 207 6.82 -28.38 22.22
C SER A 207 6.78 -26.99 21.59
N SER A 208 6.93 -26.90 20.26
CA SER A 208 6.85 -25.63 19.53
C SER A 208 5.42 -25.09 19.49
N LEU A 209 4.43 -25.98 19.31
CA LEU A 209 3.00 -25.63 19.31
C LEU A 209 2.49 -25.29 20.72
N ASP A 210 2.97 -25.98 21.75
CA ASP A 210 2.65 -25.68 23.15
C ASP A 210 3.19 -24.29 23.55
N GLY A 211 4.32 -23.87 22.99
CA GLY A 211 4.85 -22.52 23.15
C GLY A 211 4.03 -21.42 22.47
N LEU A 212 3.19 -21.77 21.49
CA LEU A 212 2.35 -20.81 20.75
C LEU A 212 1.03 -20.48 21.45
N ASN A 213 0.72 -21.05 22.63
CA ASN A 213 -0.51 -20.77 23.40
C ASN A 213 -1.80 -20.72 22.53
N LEU A 214 -1.93 -21.66 21.59
CA LEU A 214 -3.05 -21.66 20.63
C LEU A 214 -4.40 -21.73 21.36
N PRO A 215 -5.44 -21.02 20.88
CA PRO A 215 -6.73 -21.00 21.54
C PRO A 215 -7.38 -22.37 21.53
N ASN A 216 -7.78 -22.85 22.73
CA ASN A 216 -8.45 -24.15 22.91
C ASN A 216 -9.82 -24.25 22.21
N VAL A 217 -10.43 -23.12 21.85
CA VAL A 217 -11.72 -23.05 21.15
C VAL A 217 -11.53 -22.36 19.81
N ILE A 218 -11.78 -23.09 18.74
CA ILE A 218 -11.67 -22.63 17.36
C ILE A 218 -12.93 -21.84 17.00
N SER A 219 -13.06 -20.62 17.55
CA SER A 219 -14.04 -19.64 17.09
C SER A 219 -13.34 -18.58 16.24
N LYS A 220 -14.04 -18.00 15.25
CA LYS A 220 -13.48 -16.94 14.41
C LYS A 220 -12.98 -15.75 15.25
N SER A 221 -13.70 -15.42 16.33
CA SER A 221 -13.31 -14.37 17.29
C SER A 221 -12.06 -14.73 18.08
N SER A 222 -11.95 -15.97 18.59
CA SER A 222 -10.79 -16.41 19.36
C SER A 222 -9.51 -16.48 18.53
N ILE A 223 -9.62 -16.94 17.27
CA ILE A 223 -8.48 -16.91 16.33
C ILE A 223 -8.08 -15.48 16.03
N ARG A 224 -9.05 -14.59 15.76
CA ARG A 224 -8.79 -13.18 15.48
C ARG A 224 -8.03 -12.53 16.64
N GLU A 225 -8.52 -12.70 17.86
CA GLU A 225 -7.90 -12.15 19.07
C GLU A 225 -6.46 -12.68 19.25
N PHE A 226 -6.28 -14.00 19.13
CA PHE A 226 -4.97 -14.62 19.19
C PHE A 226 -3.99 -14.03 18.17
N CYS A 227 -4.43 -13.84 16.92
CA CYS A 227 -3.58 -13.25 15.88
C CYS A 227 -3.17 -11.82 16.20
N PHE A 228 -4.08 -10.98 16.72
CA PHE A 228 -3.75 -9.59 17.05
C PHE A 228 -2.84 -9.47 18.28
N GLN A 229 -3.05 -10.32 19.29
CA GLN A 229 -2.20 -10.33 20.49
C GLN A 229 -0.75 -10.76 20.22
N ASN A 230 -0.54 -11.59 19.18
CA ASN A 230 0.78 -12.11 18.83
C ASN A 230 1.38 -11.45 17.58
N ALA A 231 0.69 -10.49 16.98
CA ALA A 231 1.19 -9.80 15.79
C ALA A 231 2.24 -8.75 16.17
N SER A 232 3.41 -8.83 15.52
CA SER A 232 4.44 -7.77 15.57
C SER A 232 4.25 -6.72 14.48
N LEU A 233 3.50 -7.05 13.43
CA LEU A 233 3.23 -6.19 12.28
C LEU A 233 1.79 -6.39 11.81
N ILE A 234 1.08 -5.27 11.65
CA ILE A 234 -0.33 -5.26 11.26
C ILE A 234 -0.48 -4.43 10.00
N PHE A 235 -0.99 -5.06 8.94
CA PHE A 235 -1.35 -4.37 7.70
C PHE A 235 -2.85 -4.14 7.64
N CYS A 236 -3.24 -2.90 7.41
CA CYS A 236 -4.63 -2.51 7.21
C CYS A 236 -4.70 -1.26 6.33
N THR A 237 -5.89 -0.96 5.80
CA THR A 237 -6.13 0.35 5.17
C THR A 237 -6.29 1.42 6.24
N ALA A 238 -6.00 2.68 5.92
CA ALA A 238 -6.19 3.79 6.85
C ALA A 238 -7.62 3.87 7.43
N SER A 239 -8.64 3.56 6.62
CA SER A 239 -10.03 3.50 7.10
C SER A 239 -10.33 2.32 8.03
N SER A 240 -9.71 1.16 7.80
CA SER A 240 -9.96 -0.05 8.59
C SER A 240 -9.10 -0.11 9.86
N SER A 241 -8.09 0.74 9.99
CA SER A 241 -7.29 0.87 11.22
C SER A 241 -8.16 1.22 12.44
N TYR A 242 -9.28 1.92 12.24
CA TYR A 242 -10.26 2.18 13.29
C TYR A 242 -10.69 0.91 14.05
N ASN A 243 -10.74 -0.25 13.37
CA ASN A 243 -11.11 -1.51 14.01
C ASN A 243 -10.09 -1.97 15.08
N LEU A 244 -8.86 -1.47 15.04
CA LEU A 244 -7.82 -1.82 16.01
C LEU A 244 -8.10 -1.25 17.41
N HIS A 245 -8.89 -0.18 17.52
CA HIS A 245 -9.36 0.32 18.83
C HIS A 245 -10.21 -0.70 19.61
N SER A 246 -10.81 -1.66 18.91
CA SER A 246 -11.72 -2.65 19.48
C SER A 246 -11.04 -3.98 19.86
N VAL A 247 -9.73 -4.08 19.65
CA VAL A 247 -8.97 -5.33 19.86
C VAL A 247 -7.97 -5.12 20.99
N ALA A 248 -7.86 -6.10 21.90
CA ALA A 248 -6.83 -6.05 22.92
C ALA A 248 -5.51 -6.53 22.32
N MET A 249 -4.55 -5.61 22.21
CA MET A 249 -3.23 -5.86 21.63
C MET A 249 -2.18 -5.00 22.33
N GLU A 250 -0.92 -5.39 22.18
CA GLU A 250 0.19 -4.56 22.64
C GLU A 250 0.18 -3.20 21.91
N PRO A 251 0.58 -2.10 22.59
CA PRO A 251 0.64 -0.77 22.00
C PRO A 251 1.50 -0.75 20.72
N LEU A 252 1.01 -0.06 19.69
CA LEU A 252 1.79 0.20 18.48
C LEU A 252 2.60 1.48 18.70
N ASP A 253 3.93 1.39 18.60
CA ASP A 253 4.80 2.56 18.75
C ASP A 253 5.01 3.32 17.42
N VAL A 254 4.92 2.60 16.29
CA VAL A 254 5.30 3.08 14.96
C VAL A 254 4.18 2.85 13.96
N LEU A 255 3.80 3.91 13.25
CA LEU A 255 2.88 3.89 12.12
C LEU A 255 3.65 4.12 10.81
N VAL A 256 3.40 3.30 9.80
CA VAL A 256 3.88 3.53 8.44
C VAL A 256 2.67 3.65 7.53
N ILE A 257 2.55 4.78 6.83
CA ILE A 257 1.50 5.02 5.84
C ILE A 257 2.17 5.03 4.47
N ASP A 258 1.87 4.01 3.67
CA ASP A 258 2.24 3.94 2.26
C ASP A 258 1.21 4.69 1.40
N ASP A 259 1.63 5.18 0.24
CA ASP A 259 0.82 6.04 -0.64
C ASP A 259 0.16 7.23 0.09
N ALA A 260 0.85 7.81 1.08
CA ALA A 260 0.32 8.86 1.94
C ALA A 260 -0.10 10.14 1.19
N SER A 261 0.44 10.38 -0.01
CA SER A 261 0.04 11.51 -0.87
C SER A 261 -1.31 11.29 -1.56
N GLN A 262 -1.79 10.04 -1.65
CA GLN A 262 -3.09 9.68 -2.25
C GLN A 262 -4.22 9.63 -1.22
N LEU A 263 -3.91 9.78 0.07
CA LEU A 263 -4.91 9.83 1.13
C LEU A 263 -5.36 11.27 1.38
N LYS A 264 -6.65 11.46 1.64
CA LYS A 264 -7.13 12.73 2.18
C LYS A 264 -6.55 12.93 3.58
N GLU A 265 -6.37 14.20 3.93
CA GLU A 265 -6.22 14.70 5.30
C GLU A 265 -6.80 13.79 6.39
N CYS A 266 -8.13 13.80 6.40
CA CYS A 266 -8.95 13.13 7.39
C CYS A 266 -8.80 11.61 7.39
N GLU A 267 -8.39 10.98 6.28
CA GLU A 267 -8.22 9.53 6.19
C GLU A 267 -6.92 9.08 6.87
N ALA A 268 -5.83 9.82 6.67
CA ALA A 268 -4.55 9.53 7.33
C ALA A 268 -4.66 9.64 8.87
N ILE A 269 -5.50 10.55 9.35
CA ILE A 269 -5.72 10.76 10.79
C ILE A 269 -6.35 9.57 11.49
N ILE A 270 -7.17 8.78 10.80
CA ILE A 270 -7.79 7.58 11.38
C ILE A 270 -6.72 6.61 11.89
N ALA A 271 -5.59 6.51 11.17
CA ALA A 271 -4.45 5.70 11.60
C ALA A 271 -3.58 6.40 12.65
N LEU A 272 -3.41 7.72 12.56
CA LEU A 272 -2.63 8.51 13.55
C LEU A 272 -3.31 8.59 14.92
N GLN A 273 -4.63 8.41 15.00
CA GLN A 273 -5.38 8.39 16.25
C GLN A 273 -5.31 7.06 17.00
N LEU A 274 -4.63 6.05 16.44
CA LEU A 274 -4.41 4.79 17.15
C LEU A 274 -3.68 5.05 18.49
N PRO A 275 -4.01 4.29 19.54
CA PRO A 275 -3.41 4.49 20.85
C PRO A 275 -1.90 4.32 20.78
N ASP A 276 -1.19 5.18 21.51
CA ASP A 276 0.25 5.06 21.80
C ASP A 276 1.19 5.16 20.58
N ILE A 277 0.68 5.54 19.40
CA ILE A 277 1.54 5.90 18.26
C ILE A 277 2.43 7.07 18.65
N ARG A 278 3.75 6.85 18.61
CA ARG A 278 4.76 7.88 18.89
C ARG A 278 5.47 8.35 17.63
N HIS A 279 5.68 7.45 16.67
CA HIS A 279 6.42 7.75 15.46
C HIS A 279 5.58 7.40 14.23
N ALA A 280 5.53 8.31 13.26
CA ALA A 280 4.87 8.07 11.98
C ALA A 280 5.85 8.25 10.81
N ILE A 281 5.79 7.37 9.83
CA ILE A 281 6.50 7.49 8.55
C ILE A 281 5.46 7.60 7.45
N LEU A 282 5.49 8.70 6.71
CA LEU A 282 4.63 8.94 5.55
C LEU A 282 5.46 8.72 4.29
N ILE A 283 5.10 7.70 3.52
CA ILE A 283 5.73 7.37 2.25
C ILE A 283 4.77 7.77 1.15
N GLY A 284 5.21 8.60 0.21
CA GLY A 284 4.34 9.08 -0.85
C GLY A 284 5.04 9.94 -1.87
N ASP A 285 4.26 10.47 -2.79
CA ASP A 285 4.74 11.32 -3.88
C ASP A 285 3.68 12.34 -4.28
N GLU A 286 3.95 13.61 -3.99
CA GLU A 286 3.09 14.75 -4.34
C GLU A 286 3.04 15.05 -5.85
N CYS A 287 3.95 14.46 -6.65
CA CYS A 287 3.92 14.58 -8.12
C CYS A 287 3.02 13.52 -8.79
N GLN A 288 2.49 12.57 -8.03
CA GLN A 288 1.55 11.55 -8.51
C GLN A 288 0.10 12.01 -8.31
N LEU A 289 -0.85 11.10 -8.52
CA LEU A 289 -2.28 11.41 -8.41
C LEU A 289 -2.62 11.87 -6.97
N PRO A 290 -3.34 13.00 -6.82
CA PRO A 290 -3.85 13.41 -5.52
C PRO A 290 -5.01 12.52 -5.07
N ALA A 291 -5.47 12.71 -3.85
CA ALA A 291 -6.64 12.02 -3.35
C ALA A 291 -7.90 12.39 -4.15
N MET A 292 -8.67 11.39 -4.59
CA MET A 292 -9.90 11.60 -5.35
C MET A 292 -10.98 12.26 -4.48
N VAL A 293 -11.53 13.38 -4.94
CA VAL A 293 -12.68 14.06 -4.32
C VAL A 293 -13.84 14.04 -5.31
N ASN A 294 -15.01 13.58 -4.86
CA ASN A 294 -16.18 13.44 -5.70
C ASN A 294 -17.00 14.73 -5.75
N CYS A 295 -17.07 15.45 -4.62
CA CYS A 295 -17.76 16.74 -4.57
C CYS A 295 -16.85 17.88 -5.03
N LYS A 296 -17.27 18.59 -6.08
CA LYS A 296 -16.53 19.73 -6.62
C LYS A 296 -16.34 20.87 -5.62
N VAL A 297 -17.35 21.15 -4.79
CA VAL A 297 -17.26 22.19 -3.75
C VAL A 297 -16.22 21.81 -2.69
N SER A 298 -16.18 20.54 -2.28
CA SER A 298 -15.14 20.04 -1.37
C SER A 298 -13.74 20.06 -2.01
N GLU A 299 -13.64 19.76 -3.31
CA GLU A 299 -12.39 19.84 -4.06
C GLU A 299 -11.85 21.28 -4.09
N GLU A 300 -12.70 22.25 -4.44
CA GLU A 300 -12.38 23.68 -4.46
C GLU A 300 -11.99 24.22 -3.07
N ALA A 301 -12.56 23.65 -2.00
CA ALA A 301 -12.17 23.95 -0.63
C ALA A 301 -10.84 23.32 -0.18
N GLY A 302 -10.19 22.50 -1.03
CA GLY A 302 -8.91 21.85 -0.72
C GLY A 302 -9.03 20.56 0.09
N PHE A 303 -10.20 19.92 0.11
CA PHE A 303 -10.44 18.67 0.85
C PHE A 303 -9.57 17.49 0.38
N GLY A 304 -9.13 17.52 -0.89
CA GLY A 304 -8.24 16.51 -1.47
C GLY A 304 -6.77 16.60 -1.02
N LYS A 305 -6.39 17.68 -0.31
CA LYS A 305 -5.02 17.87 0.18
C LYS A 305 -4.65 16.78 1.18
N SER A 306 -3.54 16.09 0.91
CA SER A 306 -3.01 15.04 1.78
C SER A 306 -2.19 15.62 2.93
N LEU A 307 -2.04 14.85 4.01
CA LEU A 307 -1.16 15.22 5.13
C LEU A 307 0.29 15.33 4.65
N PHE A 308 0.68 14.45 3.73
CA PHE A 308 2.00 14.48 3.09
C PHE A 308 2.23 15.84 2.41
N GLU A 309 1.30 16.27 1.55
CA GLU A 309 1.40 17.53 0.83
C GLU A 309 1.40 18.74 1.78
N ARG A 310 0.54 18.73 2.81
CA ARG A 310 0.51 19.82 3.79
C ARG A 310 1.83 19.96 4.54
N LEU A 311 2.40 18.86 5.01
CA LEU A 311 3.68 18.90 5.71
C LEU A 311 4.83 19.33 4.78
N SER A 312 4.80 18.91 3.50
CA SER A 312 5.72 19.43 2.48
C SER A 312 5.63 20.95 2.34
N LEU A 313 4.41 21.51 2.26
CA LEU A 313 4.18 22.96 2.14
C LEU A 313 4.64 23.73 3.37
N LEU A 314 4.51 23.13 4.56
CA LEU A 314 4.98 23.70 5.82
C LEU A 314 6.51 23.61 5.99
N GLY A 315 7.23 22.99 5.05
CA GLY A 315 8.68 22.95 5.02
C GLY A 315 9.30 21.81 5.83
N TYR A 316 8.55 20.74 6.12
CA TYR A 316 9.12 19.54 6.72
C TYR A 316 10.13 18.89 5.76
N SER A 317 11.25 18.40 6.30
CA SER A 317 12.27 17.75 5.49
C SER A 317 11.75 16.44 4.89
N LYS A 318 12.11 16.21 3.64
CA LYS A 318 11.75 15.00 2.89
C LYS A 318 13.00 14.21 2.52
N HIS A 319 12.98 12.90 2.76
CA HIS A 319 13.98 12.00 2.19
C HIS A 319 13.57 11.62 0.78
N LEU A 320 14.21 12.20 -0.23
CA LEU A 320 13.99 11.83 -1.63
C LEU A 320 14.74 10.52 -1.93
N LEU A 321 14.01 9.51 -2.39
CA LEU A 321 14.61 8.31 -2.97
C LEU A 321 15.10 8.66 -4.38
N THR A 322 16.41 8.54 -4.64
CA THR A 322 17.02 9.11 -5.85
C THR A 322 17.31 8.10 -6.95
N MET A 323 16.85 6.84 -6.84
CA MET A 323 17.15 5.80 -7.84
C MET A 323 15.89 5.04 -8.25
N GLN A 324 15.65 4.95 -9.55
CA GLN A 324 14.52 4.22 -10.14
C GLN A 324 14.99 2.88 -10.75
N TYR A 325 14.18 1.83 -10.59
CA TYR A 325 14.50 0.46 -10.98
C TYR A 325 13.55 -0.12 -12.04
N ARG A 326 12.64 0.69 -12.60
CA ARG A 326 11.49 0.21 -13.41
C ARG A 326 11.57 0.57 -14.89
N MET A 327 11.94 1.82 -15.20
CA MET A 327 11.75 2.40 -16.53
C MET A 327 13.05 2.37 -17.34
N HIS A 328 12.94 2.17 -18.66
CA HIS A 328 14.03 2.43 -19.60
C HIS A 328 14.41 3.93 -19.57
N LEU A 329 15.67 4.27 -19.85
CA LEU A 329 16.24 5.63 -19.75
C LEU A 329 15.46 6.66 -20.59
N SER A 330 15.02 6.26 -21.78
CA SER A 330 14.21 7.13 -22.64
C SER A 330 12.81 7.43 -22.08
N ILE A 331 12.26 6.53 -21.27
CA ILE A 331 10.95 6.71 -20.62
C ILE A 331 11.14 7.57 -19.36
N SER A 332 12.14 7.28 -18.52
CA SER A 332 12.38 7.99 -17.25
C SER A 332 12.85 9.44 -17.45
N SER A 333 13.52 9.74 -18.57
CA SER A 333 14.06 11.07 -18.88
C SER A 333 13.01 12.19 -18.82
N PHE A 334 11.81 11.98 -19.37
CA PHE A 334 10.77 13.01 -19.37
C PHE A 334 10.19 13.26 -17.97
N PRO A 335 9.67 12.26 -17.22
CA PRO A 335 9.19 12.48 -15.86
C PRO A 335 10.26 13.08 -14.93
N ASN A 336 11.51 12.61 -15.04
CA ASN A 336 12.61 13.09 -14.21
C ASN A 336 12.92 14.58 -14.43
N SER A 337 13.01 15.01 -15.68
CA SER A 337 13.24 16.43 -16.00
C SER A 337 12.05 17.31 -15.67
N LYS A 338 10.82 16.80 -15.82
CA LYS A 338 9.60 17.59 -15.65
C LYS A 338 9.16 17.75 -14.20
N PHE A 339 9.28 16.71 -13.38
CA PHE A 339 8.73 16.67 -12.02
C PHE A 339 9.80 16.62 -10.93
N TYR A 340 10.98 16.07 -11.22
CA TYR A 340 12.00 15.78 -10.20
C TYR A 340 13.32 16.53 -10.37
N LEU A 341 13.35 17.55 -11.24
CA LEU A 341 14.53 18.40 -11.49
C LEU A 341 15.80 17.60 -11.86
N ASN A 342 15.65 16.46 -12.54
CA ASN A 342 16.73 15.54 -12.87
C ASN A 342 17.48 14.94 -11.66
N GLN A 343 16.85 14.86 -10.49
CA GLN A 343 17.45 14.29 -9.28
C GLN A 343 17.37 12.75 -9.23
N ILE A 344 16.60 12.12 -10.13
CA ILE A 344 16.42 10.67 -10.14
C ILE A 344 17.44 10.01 -11.08
N LEU A 345 18.05 8.93 -10.61
CA LEU A 345 19.05 8.15 -11.32
C LEU A 345 18.46 6.83 -11.80
N ASP A 346 18.90 6.36 -12.95
CA ASP A 346 18.50 5.05 -13.49
C ASP A 346 19.41 3.95 -12.93
N ALA A 347 18.83 2.93 -12.30
CA ALA A 347 19.60 1.81 -11.76
C ALA A 347 20.31 0.99 -12.86
N PRO A 348 21.45 0.34 -12.58
CA PRO A 348 22.15 -0.49 -13.59
C PRO A 348 21.28 -1.60 -14.20
N ARG A 349 20.28 -2.12 -13.46
CA ARG A 349 19.35 -3.14 -13.94
C ARG A 349 18.55 -2.68 -15.17
N VAL A 350 18.16 -1.40 -15.23
CA VAL A 350 17.36 -0.86 -16.35
C VAL A 350 18.19 -0.55 -17.60
N GLN A 351 19.52 -0.69 -17.51
CA GLN A 351 20.47 -0.59 -18.63
C GLN A 351 20.80 -1.96 -19.24
N SER A 352 20.17 -3.04 -18.76
CA SER A 352 20.45 -4.39 -19.25
C SER A 352 19.85 -4.63 -20.65
N GLU A 353 20.38 -5.62 -21.38
CA GLU A 353 19.91 -5.98 -22.72
C GLU A 353 18.41 -6.32 -22.78
N SER A 354 17.79 -6.69 -21.66
CA SER A 354 16.36 -6.97 -21.60
C SER A 354 15.49 -5.73 -21.86
N TYR A 355 16.01 -4.55 -21.56
CA TYR A 355 15.36 -3.25 -21.75
C TYR A 355 15.54 -2.68 -23.18
N GLU A 356 16.45 -3.27 -23.97
CA GLU A 356 16.73 -2.89 -25.37
C GLU A 356 15.97 -3.77 -26.39
N ARG A 357 15.00 -4.55 -25.93
CA ARG A 357 14.22 -5.46 -26.78
C ARG A 357 13.29 -4.70 -27.72
N HIS A 358 13.36 -5.04 -29.00
CA HIS A 358 12.49 -4.49 -30.03
C HIS A 358 11.43 -5.52 -30.41
N TYR A 359 10.17 -5.26 -30.06
CA TYR A 359 9.06 -6.18 -30.32
C TYR A 359 8.37 -5.94 -31.66
N LEU A 360 8.50 -4.74 -32.21
CA LEU A 360 7.94 -4.34 -33.50
C LEU A 360 9.04 -3.77 -34.40
N PRO A 361 8.98 -4.02 -35.71
CA PRO A 361 9.99 -3.53 -36.64
C PRO A 361 9.82 -2.03 -36.92
N GLY A 362 10.94 -1.31 -36.97
CA GLY A 362 11.00 0.10 -37.40
C GLY A 362 11.26 1.08 -36.25
N PRO A 363 11.83 2.26 -36.56
CA PRO A 363 12.28 3.23 -35.55
C PRO A 363 11.14 3.87 -34.75
N MET A 364 9.90 3.73 -35.21
CA MET A 364 8.69 4.25 -34.55
C MET A 364 8.28 3.45 -33.30
N PHE A 365 8.82 2.25 -33.10
CA PHE A 365 8.45 1.36 -31.98
C PHE A 365 9.61 1.15 -30.99
N GLY A 366 10.43 2.19 -30.80
CA GLY A 366 11.44 2.19 -29.74
C GLY A 366 10.82 2.25 -28.33
N PRO A 367 11.63 2.16 -27.27
CA PRO A 367 11.15 2.06 -25.88
C PRO A 367 10.24 3.22 -25.44
N TYR A 368 10.38 4.39 -26.06
CA TYR A 368 9.48 5.53 -25.89
C TYR A 368 9.19 6.16 -27.25
N SER A 369 7.92 6.27 -27.62
CA SER A 369 7.48 6.80 -28.92
C SER A 369 6.16 7.54 -28.79
N PHE A 370 6.03 8.67 -29.47
CA PHE A 370 4.78 9.43 -29.59
C PHE A 370 4.22 9.29 -31.01
N ILE A 371 3.01 8.76 -31.14
CA ILE A 371 2.33 8.57 -32.43
C ILE A 371 1.22 9.61 -32.53
N SER A 372 1.44 10.65 -33.34
CA SER A 372 0.44 11.68 -33.60
C SER A 372 -0.64 11.16 -34.54
N ILE A 373 -1.91 11.29 -34.16
CA ILE A 373 -3.08 10.85 -34.94
C ILE A 373 -3.90 12.10 -35.31
N SER A 374 -3.62 12.66 -36.48
CA SER A 374 -4.20 13.94 -36.93
C SER A 374 -5.70 13.88 -37.25
N ASP A 375 -6.22 12.70 -37.61
CA ASP A 375 -7.62 12.51 -38.01
C ASP A 375 -8.53 12.03 -36.86
N GLY A 376 -7.97 11.90 -35.65
CA GLY A 376 -8.71 11.50 -34.46
C GLY A 376 -9.70 12.57 -34.01
N LYS A 377 -10.91 12.17 -33.66
CA LYS A 377 -11.93 13.06 -33.09
C LYS A 377 -12.58 12.39 -31.89
N GLU A 378 -12.65 13.13 -30.80
CA GLU A 378 -13.38 12.73 -29.60
C GLU A 378 -14.88 12.93 -29.84
N VAL A 379 -15.66 11.90 -29.51
CA VAL A 379 -17.12 11.90 -29.60
C VAL A 379 -17.66 11.39 -28.28
N LEU A 380 -18.75 11.97 -27.79
CA LEU A 380 -19.47 11.43 -26.63
C LEU A 380 -19.96 10.01 -26.93
N ASP A 381 -19.91 9.15 -25.91
CA ASP A 381 -20.54 7.85 -25.99
C ASP A 381 -22.07 7.96 -26.01
N ASP A 382 -22.72 6.83 -26.25
CA ASP A 382 -24.16 6.79 -26.49
C ASP A 382 -24.96 7.05 -25.20
N VAL A 383 -24.30 7.00 -24.03
CA VAL A 383 -24.86 7.22 -22.69
C VAL A 383 -24.57 8.64 -22.18
N GLY A 384 -23.61 9.35 -22.79
CA GLY A 384 -23.23 10.73 -22.47
C GLY A 384 -22.26 10.89 -21.29
N HIS A 385 -21.65 9.81 -20.79
CA HIS A 385 -20.82 9.84 -19.57
C HIS A 385 -19.31 9.76 -19.83
N SER A 386 -18.89 9.44 -21.06
CA SER A 386 -17.47 9.39 -21.42
C SER A 386 -17.26 9.76 -22.89
N LEU A 387 -16.03 10.13 -23.22
CA LEU A 387 -15.62 10.38 -24.61
C LEU A 387 -15.05 9.10 -25.25
N LYS A 388 -15.03 9.04 -26.57
CA LYS A 388 -14.37 7.98 -27.32
C LYS A 388 -13.71 8.53 -28.58
N ASN A 389 -12.54 8.00 -28.92
CA ASN A 389 -11.85 8.30 -30.17
C ASN A 389 -11.61 7.01 -30.96
N MET A 390 -12.48 6.74 -31.94
CA MET A 390 -12.47 5.48 -32.68
C MET A 390 -11.24 5.33 -33.59
N VAL A 391 -10.62 6.43 -34.01
CA VAL A 391 -9.41 6.39 -34.84
C VAL A 391 -8.22 5.94 -33.99
N GLU A 392 -8.08 6.49 -32.78
CA GLU A 392 -7.08 6.04 -31.82
C GLU A 392 -7.26 4.57 -31.45
N VAL A 393 -8.49 4.17 -31.14
CA VAL A 393 -8.83 2.76 -30.86
C VAL A 393 -8.38 1.85 -32.01
N ALA A 394 -8.67 2.21 -33.26
CA ALA A 394 -8.26 1.41 -34.41
C ALA A 394 -6.73 1.31 -34.56
N VAL A 395 -5.99 2.39 -34.31
CA VAL A 395 -4.52 2.41 -34.33
C VAL A 395 -3.95 1.55 -33.20
N VAL A 396 -4.44 1.70 -31.97
CA VAL A 396 -4.02 0.88 -30.82
C VAL A 396 -4.25 -0.60 -31.08
N ILE A 397 -5.45 -0.97 -31.56
CA ILE A 397 -5.77 -2.36 -31.93
C ILE A 397 -4.83 -2.88 -33.02
N ARG A 398 -4.47 -2.05 -34.01
CA ARG A 398 -3.51 -2.43 -35.06
C ARG A 398 -2.12 -2.69 -34.48
N ILE A 399 -1.62 -1.83 -33.60
CA ILE A 399 -0.32 -1.98 -32.94
C ILE A 399 -0.31 -3.28 -32.13
N LEU A 400 -1.33 -3.52 -31.32
CA LEU A 400 -1.47 -4.75 -30.52
C LEU A 400 -1.50 -5.99 -31.42
N ARG A 401 -2.33 -6.00 -32.46
CA ARG A 401 -2.38 -7.13 -33.41
C ARG A 401 -1.01 -7.42 -34.06
N ASN A 402 -0.24 -6.37 -34.38
CA ASN A 402 1.11 -6.55 -34.92
C ASN A 402 2.08 -7.09 -33.86
N LEU A 403 1.98 -6.61 -32.62
CA LEU A 403 2.81 -7.03 -31.50
C LEU A 403 2.65 -8.53 -31.26
N PHE A 404 1.40 -9.00 -31.23
CA PHE A 404 1.10 -10.42 -31.04
C PHE A 404 1.43 -11.28 -32.26
N ARG A 405 1.32 -10.76 -33.50
CA ARG A 405 1.74 -11.50 -34.70
C ARG A 405 3.25 -11.70 -34.78
N GLY A 406 4.03 -10.75 -34.28
CA GLY A 406 5.49 -10.81 -34.25
C GLY A 406 6.05 -11.78 -33.20
N MET A 407 5.21 -12.31 -32.29
CA MET A 407 5.68 -12.98 -31.07
C MET A 407 5.04 -14.36 -30.89
N LEU A 408 5.88 -15.39 -30.86
CA LEU A 408 5.48 -16.80 -30.63
C LEU A 408 5.42 -17.18 -29.13
N ILE A 409 5.52 -16.23 -28.19
CA ILE A 409 5.73 -16.51 -26.75
C ILE A 409 4.75 -15.73 -25.85
N VAL A 410 4.26 -16.45 -24.84
CA VAL A 410 3.12 -16.22 -23.93
C VAL A 410 3.41 -15.26 -22.76
N CYS A 411 4.56 -14.57 -22.71
CA CYS A 411 5.02 -13.87 -21.50
C CYS A 411 5.14 -12.34 -21.62
N LEU A 412 4.24 -11.67 -22.34
CA LEU A 412 4.18 -10.20 -22.34
C LEU A 412 2.91 -9.74 -21.61
N MET A 413 3.09 -8.97 -20.53
CA MET A 413 1.99 -8.25 -19.89
C MET A 413 1.85 -6.90 -20.60
N VAL A 414 0.74 -6.69 -21.30
CA VAL A 414 0.41 -5.40 -21.89
C VAL A 414 -0.60 -4.70 -20.99
N VAL A 415 -0.27 -3.50 -20.55
CA VAL A 415 -1.17 -2.62 -19.80
C VAL A 415 -1.54 -1.44 -20.70
N LEU A 416 -2.84 -1.25 -20.92
CA LEU A 416 -3.36 -0.10 -21.64
C LEU A 416 -3.93 0.89 -20.64
N PHE A 417 -3.33 2.07 -20.58
CA PHE A 417 -3.85 3.21 -19.86
C PHE A 417 -4.62 4.10 -20.82
N TYR A 418 -5.86 4.43 -20.47
CA TYR A 418 -6.68 5.32 -21.30
C TYR A 418 -7.53 6.23 -20.41
N ALA A 419 -7.66 7.50 -20.79
CA ALA A 419 -8.41 8.50 -20.00
C ALA A 419 -9.93 8.29 -20.07
N PHE A 420 -10.41 7.69 -21.16
CA PHE A 420 -11.84 7.51 -21.37
C PHE A 420 -12.29 6.05 -21.27
N LEU A 421 -13.20 5.81 -20.33
CA LEU A 421 -13.77 4.49 -20.05
C LEU A 421 -14.42 3.87 -21.29
N SER A 422 -15.08 4.69 -22.11
CA SER A 422 -15.79 4.21 -23.29
C SER A 422 -14.88 3.76 -24.43
N SER A 423 -13.76 4.44 -24.67
CA SER A 423 -12.71 3.91 -25.57
C SER A 423 -12.12 2.60 -25.03
N LEU A 424 -11.87 2.52 -23.72
CA LEU A 424 -11.32 1.32 -23.07
C LEU A 424 -12.27 0.12 -23.19
N PHE A 425 -13.58 0.35 -23.01
CA PHE A 425 -14.62 -0.66 -23.17
C PHE A 425 -14.74 -1.18 -24.61
N VAL A 426 -14.60 -0.29 -25.61
CA VAL A 426 -14.57 -0.72 -27.01
C VAL A 426 -13.33 -1.60 -27.29
N MET A 427 -12.16 -1.17 -26.81
CA MET A 427 -10.92 -1.94 -26.97
C MET A 427 -11.01 -3.30 -26.27
N SER A 428 -11.56 -3.36 -25.05
CA SER A 428 -11.67 -4.61 -24.32
C SER A 428 -12.59 -5.60 -25.05
N ASN A 429 -13.75 -5.16 -25.54
CA ASN A 429 -14.68 -6.03 -26.29
C ASN A 429 -14.05 -6.59 -27.59
N GLU A 430 -13.25 -5.80 -28.31
CA GLU A 430 -12.58 -6.27 -29.51
C GLU A 430 -11.39 -7.22 -29.23
N LEU A 431 -10.78 -7.16 -28.04
CA LEU A 431 -9.56 -7.89 -27.69
C LEU A 431 -9.79 -9.06 -26.72
N LEU A 432 -10.95 -9.12 -26.07
CA LEU A 432 -11.37 -10.10 -25.04
C LEU A 432 -11.30 -11.56 -25.49
N SER A 433 -11.25 -11.82 -26.80
CA SER A 433 -11.20 -13.17 -27.36
C SER A 433 -9.78 -13.69 -27.67
N VAL A 434 -8.72 -12.88 -27.47
CA VAL A 434 -7.40 -13.22 -28.04
C VAL A 434 -6.20 -13.00 -27.10
N PHE A 435 -6.26 -12.17 -26.05
CA PHE A 435 -5.04 -11.73 -25.34
C PHE A 435 -5.17 -11.57 -23.80
N TYR A 436 -4.06 -11.76 -23.07
CA TYR A 436 -3.91 -11.35 -21.67
C TYR A 436 -3.52 -9.86 -21.60
N ILE A 437 -4.51 -8.97 -21.64
CA ILE A 437 -4.33 -7.52 -21.56
C ILE A 437 -4.99 -7.00 -20.29
N VAL A 438 -4.27 -6.16 -19.54
CA VAL A 438 -4.83 -5.43 -18.40
C VAL A 438 -5.24 -4.04 -18.88
N PHE A 439 -6.52 -3.73 -18.75
CA PHE A 439 -7.10 -2.44 -19.12
C PHE A 439 -7.25 -1.57 -17.86
N VAL A 440 -6.67 -0.37 -17.88
CA VAL A 440 -6.74 0.58 -16.77
C VAL A 440 -7.32 1.91 -17.27
N CYS A 441 -8.43 2.34 -16.67
CA CYS A 441 -9.02 3.65 -16.93
C CYS A 441 -8.62 4.62 -15.82
N PHE A 442 -8.15 5.81 -16.17
CA PHE A 442 -8.10 6.92 -15.22
C PHE A 442 -9.44 7.64 -15.28
N MET A 443 -10.23 7.62 -14.20
CA MET A 443 -11.40 8.48 -14.11
C MET A 443 -10.88 9.90 -13.85
N SER A 444 -11.09 10.78 -14.83
CA SER A 444 -10.85 12.22 -14.69
C SER A 444 -12.06 12.90 -14.06
#